data_AF-A0A1G4KBK5-F1
#
_entry.id   AF-A0A1G4KBK5-F1
#
_cell.length_a   1.000
_cell.length_b   1.000
_cell.length_c   1.000
_cell.angle_alpha   90.00
_cell.angle_beta   90.00
_cell.angle_gamma   90.00
#
_symmetry.space_group_name_H-M   'P 1'
#
loop_
_entity.id
_entity.type
_entity.pdbx_description
1 polymer ?
#
loop_
_entity_poly.entity_id
_entity_poly.type
_entity_poly.pdbx_seq_one_letter_code
_entity_poly.pdbx_strand_id
1 'polypeptide(L)'
;MSAVRRLIAFNGKVESSIKFSPSSSELKTACTDLINCFNDLDNAERLRSLKSLGYFCLDYEILPEVRDRCQYCFSEVMHKDLLAIVIQDLRQMLLQVKNSQLSEQGRLKVQNKLVLNPKKGLAFAEDKIRSDWAENGGERAVSLFYAVLGELRPKDVSSNLGWIVPGILNLMDDTSDLEGIKLQGVVLLNHFLKKSLDIQSEQRFDFASTGLTTVFEPILTSMWYHFPQSTEPGLTKKIWGTVFPALMSLYRAEYFSRPELLRESVSRFLGETLLQVTVPRISADYMDLTIDTVNRVGSCLDVLGEKSVIHMQRILYVFGEYLICNVFITDFRPLLPSVLAVLTGLVEKCARDRVIAHKYNLLTCALVMCERCYAEENSQDPKVHQKCLPLIRILKDKGGEWTEDESRLVTSRLMSMDLEL
;
A
#
# COMPACT_ATOMS: atom_id res chain seq x y z
N MET A 1 -23.45 9.95 35.00
CA MET A 1 -23.88 8.69 34.33
C MET A 1 -22.74 7.69 34.46
N SER A 2 -22.96 6.45 34.93
CA SER A 2 -21.88 5.45 35.09
C SER A 2 -21.27 5.05 33.73
N ALA A 3 -20.02 4.61 33.72
CA ALA A 3 -19.31 4.19 32.49
C ALA A 3 -20.08 3.08 31.74
N VAL A 4 -20.57 2.07 32.45
CA VAL A 4 -21.42 1.00 31.92
C VAL A 4 -22.67 1.55 31.21
N ARG A 5 -23.38 2.51 31.83
CA ARG A 5 -24.58 3.11 31.22
C ARG A 5 -24.27 3.91 29.96
N ARG A 6 -23.13 4.61 29.92
CA ARG A 6 -22.70 5.33 28.71
C ARG A 6 -22.37 4.36 27.57
N LEU A 7 -21.68 3.26 27.87
CA LEU A 7 -21.34 2.24 26.89
C LEU A 7 -22.57 1.52 26.34
N ILE A 8 -23.53 1.16 27.20
CA ILE A 8 -24.81 0.57 26.76
C ILE A 8 -25.59 1.55 25.88
N ALA A 9 -25.63 2.83 26.25
CA ALA A 9 -26.28 3.86 25.44
C ALA A 9 -25.60 4.04 24.08
N PHE A 10 -24.26 4.00 24.03
CA PHE A 10 -23.50 4.02 22.78
C PHE A 10 -23.85 2.83 21.89
N ASN A 11 -23.82 1.61 22.44
CA ASN A 11 -24.18 0.40 21.70
C ASN A 11 -25.61 0.47 21.15
N GLY A 12 -26.55 0.98 21.93
CA GLY A 12 -27.93 1.18 21.49
C GLY A 12 -28.04 2.14 20.30
N LYS A 13 -27.24 3.21 20.27
CA LYS A 13 -27.18 4.12 19.09
C LYS A 13 -26.64 3.40 17.86
N VAL A 14 -25.58 2.62 18.01
CA VAL A 14 -24.96 1.86 16.91
C VAL A 14 -25.95 0.83 16.33
N GLU A 15 -26.70 0.13 17.17
CA GLU A 15 -27.74 -0.84 16.74
C GLU A 15 -28.95 -0.15 16.10
N SER A 16 -29.33 1.04 16.60
CA SER A 16 -30.53 1.75 16.12
C SER A 16 -30.40 2.31 14.71
N SER A 17 -29.18 2.50 14.20
CA SER A 17 -28.95 3.05 12.87
C SER A 17 -27.69 2.50 12.24
N ILE A 18 -27.82 1.91 11.05
CA ILE A 18 -26.72 1.42 10.20
C ILE A 18 -25.81 2.56 9.71
N LYS A 19 -26.33 3.79 9.66
CA LYS A 19 -25.59 4.99 9.23
C LYS A 19 -25.13 5.87 10.40
N PHE A 20 -25.15 5.34 11.63
CA PHE A 20 -24.66 6.07 12.79
C PHE A 20 -23.16 6.37 12.65
N SER A 21 -22.80 7.65 12.63
CA SER A 21 -21.42 8.15 12.59
C SER A 21 -21.16 8.90 13.91
N PRO A 22 -20.44 8.29 14.87
CA PRO A 22 -20.18 8.88 16.17
C PRO A 22 -19.12 9.99 16.10
N SER A 23 -19.20 10.96 17.03
CA SER A 23 -18.13 11.94 17.16
C SER A 23 -16.82 11.31 17.65
N SER A 24 -15.67 11.88 17.29
CA SER A 24 -14.37 11.41 17.78
C SER A 24 -14.28 11.37 19.32
N SER A 25 -14.94 12.31 20.01
CA SER A 25 -15.00 12.34 21.47
C SER A 25 -15.83 11.21 22.07
N GLU A 26 -16.93 10.85 21.41
CA GLU A 26 -17.83 9.78 21.81
C GLU A 26 -17.14 8.42 21.67
N LEU A 27 -16.44 8.18 20.57
CA LEU A 27 -15.64 6.97 20.36
C LEU A 27 -14.49 6.82 21.36
N LYS A 28 -13.72 7.89 21.59
CA LYS A 28 -12.64 7.88 22.60
C LYS A 28 -13.17 7.55 23.99
N THR A 29 -14.34 8.09 24.33
CA THR A 29 -15.02 7.82 25.61
C THR A 29 -15.48 6.37 25.67
N ALA A 30 -16.12 5.85 24.61
CA ALA A 30 -16.58 4.46 24.54
C ALA A 30 -15.43 3.44 24.66
N CYS A 31 -14.29 3.69 24.00
CA CYS A 31 -13.09 2.85 24.14
C CYS A 31 -12.57 2.84 25.59
N THR A 32 -12.51 4.01 26.22
CA THR A 32 -12.02 4.15 27.60
C THR A 32 -12.98 3.48 28.59
N ASP A 33 -14.29 3.65 28.37
CA ASP A 33 -15.32 3.03 29.18
C ASP A 33 -15.24 1.50 29.06
N LEU A 34 -15.11 0.94 27.84
CA LEU A 34 -14.99 -0.50 27.65
C LEU A 34 -13.79 -1.10 28.40
N ILE A 35 -12.60 -0.50 28.28
CA ILE A 35 -11.40 -0.99 28.98
C ILE A 35 -11.62 -0.96 30.50
N ASN A 36 -12.16 0.12 31.03
CA ASN A 36 -12.29 0.32 32.47
C ASN A 36 -13.37 -0.56 33.11
N CYS A 37 -14.48 -0.82 32.41
CA CYS A 37 -15.60 -1.59 32.96
C CYS A 37 -15.75 -3.00 32.36
N PHE A 38 -14.78 -3.48 31.57
CA PHE A 38 -14.88 -4.77 30.88
C PHE A 38 -15.27 -5.91 31.84
N ASN A 39 -14.63 -5.97 33.01
CA ASN A 39 -14.88 -7.01 34.01
C ASN A 39 -16.27 -6.91 34.66
N ASP A 40 -16.90 -5.72 34.63
CA ASP A 40 -18.21 -5.47 35.21
C ASP A 40 -19.37 -5.75 34.24
N LEU A 41 -19.09 -5.94 32.95
CA LEU A 41 -20.07 -6.25 31.92
C LEU A 41 -20.37 -7.75 31.86
N ASP A 42 -21.60 -8.11 31.48
CA ASP A 42 -21.91 -9.49 31.12
C ASP A 42 -21.30 -9.88 29.77
N ASN A 43 -21.24 -11.18 29.45
CA ASN A 43 -20.63 -11.65 28.21
C ASN A 43 -21.33 -11.14 26.93
N ALA A 44 -22.64 -10.90 26.98
CA ALA A 44 -23.40 -10.42 25.83
C ALA A 44 -23.13 -8.93 25.57
N GLU A 45 -23.04 -8.13 26.63
CA GLU A 45 -22.68 -6.71 26.60
C GLU A 45 -21.24 -6.50 26.19
N ARG A 46 -20.31 -7.36 26.65
CA ARG A 46 -18.91 -7.38 26.19
C ARG A 46 -18.85 -7.59 24.68
N LEU A 47 -19.52 -8.62 24.17
CA LEU A 47 -19.56 -8.93 22.75
C LEU A 47 -20.18 -7.79 21.93
N ARG A 48 -21.31 -7.24 22.39
CA ARG A 48 -21.98 -6.11 21.73
C ARG A 48 -21.09 -4.87 21.67
N SER A 49 -20.39 -4.56 22.76
CA SER A 49 -19.49 -3.41 22.83
C SER A 49 -18.27 -3.59 21.92
N LEU A 50 -17.69 -4.79 21.89
CA LEU A 50 -16.59 -5.11 20.99
C LEU A 50 -16.97 -4.99 19.52
N LYS A 51 -18.13 -5.53 19.11
CA LYS A 51 -18.64 -5.38 17.73
C LYS A 51 -18.87 -3.91 17.37
N SER A 52 -19.52 -3.18 18.28
CA SER A 52 -19.86 -1.77 18.08
C SER A 52 -18.61 -0.91 17.87
N LEU A 53 -17.53 -1.15 18.62
CA LEU A 53 -16.24 -0.46 18.39
C LEU A 53 -15.51 -1.00 17.15
N GLY A 54 -15.62 -2.30 16.88
CA GLY A 54 -15.04 -2.97 15.70
C GLY A 54 -15.53 -2.38 14.38
N TYR A 55 -16.79 -1.94 14.31
CA TYR A 55 -17.37 -1.30 13.13
C TYR A 55 -16.68 0.01 12.71
N PHE A 56 -15.86 0.61 13.59
CA PHE A 56 -15.19 1.88 13.35
C PHE A 56 -13.66 1.76 13.19
N CYS A 57 -13.12 0.53 13.17
CA CYS A 57 -11.68 0.31 13.08
C CYS A 57 -11.08 0.63 11.68
N LEU A 58 -11.90 0.62 10.63
CA LEU A 58 -11.46 0.90 9.25
C LEU A 58 -12.23 2.06 8.57
N ASP A 59 -13.09 2.74 9.31
CA ASP A 59 -13.94 3.82 8.76
C ASP A 59 -13.10 5.03 8.31
N TYR A 60 -13.28 5.51 7.08
CA TYR A 60 -12.49 6.63 6.56
C TYR A 60 -12.98 8.00 7.05
N GLU A 61 -14.21 8.11 7.56
CA GLU A 61 -14.74 9.35 8.12
C GLU A 61 -14.12 9.69 9.49
N ILE A 62 -13.52 8.69 10.13
CA ILE A 62 -12.94 8.80 11.46
C ILE A 62 -11.44 9.12 11.39
N LEU A 63 -11.01 10.06 12.22
CA LEU A 63 -9.60 10.46 12.32
C LEU A 63 -8.68 9.25 12.63
N PRO A 64 -7.50 9.14 11.98
CA PRO A 64 -6.59 8.02 12.16
C PRO A 64 -6.27 7.68 13.63
N GLU A 65 -5.99 8.69 14.44
CA GLU A 65 -5.67 8.51 15.87
C GLU A 65 -6.80 7.85 16.67
N VAL A 66 -8.06 8.10 16.28
CA VAL A 66 -9.23 7.51 16.93
C VAL A 66 -9.36 6.05 16.50
N ARG A 67 -9.12 5.73 15.23
CA ARG A 67 -9.13 4.35 14.73
C ARG A 67 -8.08 3.49 15.39
N ASP A 68 -6.87 4.01 15.54
CA ASP A 68 -5.77 3.33 16.22
C ASP A 68 -6.16 3.05 17.68
N ARG A 69 -6.88 3.97 18.33
CA ARG A 69 -7.41 3.77 19.69
C ARG A 69 -8.51 2.71 19.74
N CYS A 70 -9.41 2.68 18.75
CA CYS A 70 -10.44 1.64 18.63
C CYS A 70 -9.79 0.26 18.45
N GLN A 71 -8.80 0.15 17.56
CA GLN A 71 -8.07 -1.09 17.33
C GLN A 71 -7.30 -1.54 18.57
N TYR A 72 -6.62 -0.61 19.24
CA TYR A 72 -5.94 -0.90 20.52
C TYR A 72 -6.94 -1.42 21.56
N CYS A 73 -8.05 -0.72 21.75
CA CYS A 73 -9.11 -1.14 22.67
C CYS A 73 -9.67 -2.52 22.32
N PHE A 74 -9.86 -2.81 21.04
CA PHE A 74 -10.31 -4.11 20.57
C PHE A 74 -9.30 -5.19 20.96
N SER A 75 -8.01 -4.98 20.71
CA SER A 75 -6.93 -5.93 21.01
C SER A 75 -6.74 -6.19 22.50
N GLU A 76 -6.80 -5.16 23.34
CA GLU A 76 -6.60 -5.28 24.80
C GLU A 76 -7.71 -6.11 25.47
N VAL A 77 -8.91 -6.03 24.92
CA VAL A 77 -10.12 -6.61 25.52
C VAL A 77 -10.44 -7.98 24.90
N MET A 78 -9.91 -8.27 23.70
CA MET A 78 -10.16 -9.51 22.99
C MET A 78 -9.45 -10.71 23.63
N HIS A 79 -10.20 -11.78 23.86
CA HIS A 79 -9.65 -13.09 24.23
C HIS A 79 -10.23 -14.19 23.34
N LYS A 80 -9.60 -15.37 23.35
CA LYS A 80 -9.86 -16.46 22.38
C LYS A 80 -11.33 -16.86 22.25
N ASP A 81 -12.04 -16.94 23.37
CA ASP A 81 -13.43 -17.41 23.38
C ASP A 81 -14.36 -16.38 22.75
N LEU A 82 -14.18 -15.09 23.07
CA LEU A 82 -14.91 -14.01 22.40
C LEU A 82 -14.56 -13.92 20.92
N LEU A 83 -13.29 -14.10 20.54
CA LEU A 83 -12.86 -14.06 19.16
C LEU A 83 -13.58 -15.12 18.32
N ALA A 84 -13.75 -16.34 18.84
CA ALA A 84 -14.47 -17.40 18.13
C ALA A 84 -15.94 -17.02 17.85
N ILE A 85 -16.62 -16.39 18.83
CA ILE A 85 -18.00 -15.92 18.67
C ILE A 85 -18.07 -14.77 17.67
N VAL A 86 -17.18 -13.79 17.77
CA VAL A 86 -17.11 -12.66 16.82
C VAL A 86 -16.85 -13.17 15.39
N ILE A 87 -15.97 -14.16 15.21
CA ILE A 87 -15.71 -14.78 13.90
C ILE A 87 -16.98 -15.45 13.37
N GLN A 88 -17.71 -16.18 14.20
CA GLN A 88 -18.94 -16.85 13.77
C GLN A 88 -19.98 -15.84 13.28
N ASP A 89 -20.17 -14.76 14.01
CA ASP A 89 -21.12 -13.70 13.64
C ASP A 89 -20.63 -12.95 12.39
N LEU A 90 -19.34 -12.63 12.31
CA LEU A 90 -18.74 -11.98 11.15
C LEU A 90 -18.95 -12.81 9.87
N ARG A 91 -18.73 -14.13 9.92
CA ARG A 91 -18.92 -15.02 8.76
C ARG A 91 -20.34 -14.95 8.18
N GLN A 92 -21.35 -14.72 9.02
CA GLN A 92 -22.74 -14.55 8.58
C GLN A 92 -22.98 -13.18 7.94
N MET A 93 -22.22 -12.16 8.33
CA MET A 93 -22.30 -10.80 7.81
C MET A 93 -21.50 -10.59 6.51
N LEU A 94 -20.59 -11.50 6.14
CA LEU A 94 -19.78 -11.37 4.94
C LEU A 94 -20.59 -11.66 3.67
N LEU A 95 -20.21 -10.99 2.58
CA LEU A 95 -20.80 -11.18 1.27
C LEU A 95 -20.58 -12.63 0.78
N GLN A 96 -21.66 -13.38 0.56
CA GLN A 96 -21.62 -14.80 0.18
C GLN A 96 -21.84 -15.03 -1.31
N VAL A 97 -20.97 -14.48 -2.17
CA VAL A 97 -20.96 -14.82 -3.59
C VAL A 97 -20.11 -16.09 -3.79
N LYS A 98 -20.66 -17.09 -4.51
CA LYS A 98 -19.97 -18.37 -4.71
C LYS A 98 -18.83 -18.21 -5.71
N ASN A 99 -17.59 -18.27 -5.23
CA ASN A 99 -16.43 -18.30 -6.11
C ASN A 99 -16.08 -19.74 -6.51
N SER A 100 -16.21 -20.06 -7.81
CA SER A 100 -15.99 -21.42 -8.33
C SER A 100 -14.51 -21.87 -8.31
N GLN A 101 -13.58 -20.91 -8.26
CA GLN A 101 -12.13 -21.15 -8.33
C GLN A 101 -11.52 -21.60 -6.99
N LEU A 102 -12.21 -21.35 -5.87
CA LEU A 102 -11.72 -21.65 -4.52
C LEU A 102 -12.31 -22.96 -3.97
N SER A 103 -11.53 -23.66 -3.17
CA SER A 103 -11.97 -24.79 -2.34
C SER A 103 -12.73 -24.27 -1.11
N GLU A 104 -13.46 -25.16 -0.42
CA GLU A 104 -14.12 -24.83 0.85
C GLU A 104 -13.11 -24.40 1.95
N GLN A 105 -11.84 -24.76 1.79
CA GLN A 105 -10.73 -24.34 2.64
C GLN A 105 -10.12 -22.99 2.23
N GLY A 106 -10.68 -22.32 1.22
CA GLY A 106 -10.20 -21.03 0.73
C GLY A 106 -8.90 -21.10 -0.09
N ARG A 107 -8.43 -22.30 -0.43
CA ARG A 107 -7.27 -22.51 -1.33
C ARG A 107 -7.71 -22.57 -2.78
N LEU A 108 -6.84 -22.20 -3.72
CA LEU A 108 -7.12 -22.37 -5.15
C LEU A 108 -7.37 -23.85 -5.48
N LYS A 109 -8.48 -24.17 -6.15
CA LYS A 109 -8.73 -25.53 -6.64
C LYS A 109 -7.73 -25.86 -7.74
N VAL A 110 -7.13 -27.05 -7.68
CA VAL A 110 -6.37 -27.61 -8.79
C VAL A 110 -7.37 -27.98 -9.90
N GLN A 111 -7.68 -27.06 -10.80
CA GLN A 111 -8.52 -27.33 -11.97
C GLN A 111 -7.78 -26.98 -13.26
N ASN A 112 -7.55 -28.00 -14.10
CA ASN A 112 -7.16 -27.86 -15.50
C ASN A 112 -8.39 -27.47 -16.34
N LYS A 113 -8.87 -26.22 -16.30
CA LYS A 113 -9.88 -25.75 -17.28
C LYS A 113 -9.69 -24.29 -17.68
N LEU A 114 -9.10 -24.12 -18.86
CA LEU A 114 -9.29 -22.98 -19.77
C LEU A 114 -10.74 -22.97 -20.27
N VAL A 115 -11.66 -22.29 -19.57
CA VAL A 115 -12.97 -21.95 -20.18
C VAL A 115 -13.42 -20.58 -19.68
N LEU A 116 -13.22 -19.55 -20.51
CA LEU A 116 -14.00 -18.31 -20.44
C LEU A 116 -15.38 -18.61 -21.02
N ASN A 117 -16.39 -18.83 -20.17
CA ASN A 117 -17.78 -18.87 -20.58
C ASN A 117 -18.52 -17.71 -19.90
N PRO A 118 -18.56 -16.51 -20.52
CA PRO A 118 -19.34 -15.41 -19.98
C PRO A 118 -20.82 -15.77 -20.10
N LYS A 119 -21.42 -16.26 -19.01
CA LYS A 119 -22.87 -16.44 -18.93
C LYS A 119 -23.50 -15.05 -18.80
N LYS A 120 -23.96 -14.48 -19.93
CA LYS A 120 -24.84 -13.31 -19.94
C LYS A 120 -25.98 -13.54 -18.94
N GLY A 121 -26.15 -12.63 -17.98
CA GLY A 121 -27.24 -12.64 -16.99
C GLY A 121 -26.86 -12.94 -15.54
N LEU A 122 -25.64 -13.41 -15.23
CA LEU A 122 -25.19 -13.62 -13.84
C LEU A 122 -24.88 -12.30 -13.10
N ALA A 123 -24.37 -11.29 -13.81
CA ALA A 123 -23.99 -10.00 -13.22
C ALA A 123 -25.16 -9.35 -12.45
N PHE A 124 -26.37 -9.31 -13.01
CA PHE A 124 -27.53 -8.70 -12.35
C PHE A 124 -27.97 -9.40 -11.06
N ALA A 125 -27.75 -10.71 -10.93
CA ALA A 125 -28.09 -11.44 -9.71
C ALA A 125 -27.05 -11.21 -8.61
N GLU A 126 -25.77 -11.14 -8.98
CA GLU A 126 -24.67 -10.84 -8.06
C GLU A 126 -24.70 -9.37 -7.60
N ASP A 127 -24.99 -8.44 -8.51
CA ASP A 127 -25.16 -7.02 -8.19
C ASP A 127 -26.31 -6.80 -7.21
N LYS A 128 -27.41 -7.56 -7.34
CA LYS A 128 -28.52 -7.51 -6.38
C LYS A 128 -28.10 -8.01 -5.00
N ILE A 129 -27.36 -9.13 -4.92
CA ILE A 129 -26.85 -9.66 -3.65
C ILE A 129 -25.92 -8.64 -2.98
N ARG A 130 -25.08 -7.95 -3.75
CA ARG A 130 -24.19 -6.89 -3.26
C ARG A 130 -24.98 -5.69 -2.71
N SER A 131 -25.99 -5.22 -3.44
CA SER A 131 -26.88 -4.14 -3.00
C SER A 131 -27.61 -4.52 -1.71
N ASP A 132 -28.24 -5.70 -1.67
CA ASP A 132 -28.96 -6.19 -0.49
C ASP A 132 -27.99 -6.33 0.71
N TRP A 133 -26.76 -6.79 0.49
CA TRP A 133 -25.73 -6.89 1.52
C TRP A 133 -25.32 -5.52 2.08
N ALA A 134 -25.09 -4.53 1.21
CA ALA A 134 -24.74 -3.17 1.61
C ALA A 134 -25.89 -2.49 2.40
N GLU A 135 -27.13 -2.62 1.91
CA GLU A 135 -28.33 -2.06 2.56
C GLU A 135 -28.56 -2.64 3.97
N ASN A 136 -28.20 -3.91 4.18
CA ASN A 136 -28.29 -4.57 5.48
C ASN A 136 -27.07 -4.32 6.41
N GLY A 137 -26.25 -3.32 6.10
CA GLY A 137 -25.12 -2.91 6.94
C GLY A 137 -23.85 -3.76 6.73
N GLY A 138 -23.72 -4.42 5.58
CA GLY A 138 -22.54 -5.19 5.21
C GLY A 138 -21.23 -4.40 5.24
N GLU A 139 -21.26 -3.10 4.93
CA GLU A 139 -20.08 -2.23 4.99
C GLU A 139 -19.44 -2.19 6.37
N ARG A 140 -20.23 -2.21 7.45
CA ARG A 140 -19.73 -2.28 8.83
C ARG A 140 -18.99 -3.58 9.11
N ALA A 141 -19.40 -4.67 8.46
CA ALA A 141 -18.72 -5.96 8.58
C ALA A 141 -17.28 -5.89 8.07
N VAL A 142 -16.96 -5.00 7.11
CA VAL A 142 -15.61 -4.81 6.58
C VAL A 142 -14.67 -4.26 7.67
N SER A 143 -15.11 -3.25 8.43
CA SER A 143 -14.35 -2.73 9.57
C SER A 143 -14.18 -3.76 10.69
N LEU A 144 -15.22 -4.52 11.00
CA LEU A 144 -15.13 -5.61 11.97
C LEU A 144 -14.18 -6.72 11.47
N PHE A 145 -14.20 -7.01 10.17
CA PHE A 145 -13.30 -7.97 9.56
C PHE A 145 -11.84 -7.53 9.71
N TYR A 146 -11.55 -6.25 9.48
CA TYR A 146 -10.22 -5.68 9.73
C TYR A 146 -9.77 -5.89 11.17
N ALA A 147 -10.62 -5.59 12.16
CA ALA A 147 -10.30 -5.78 13.57
C ALA A 147 -10.04 -7.26 13.91
N VAL A 148 -10.88 -8.17 13.42
CA VAL A 148 -10.75 -9.61 13.65
C VAL A 148 -9.46 -10.17 13.04
N LEU A 149 -9.08 -9.73 11.83
CA LEU A 149 -7.84 -10.17 11.18
C LEU A 149 -6.59 -9.82 11.99
N GLY A 150 -6.62 -8.69 12.71
CA GLY A 150 -5.53 -8.26 13.60
C GLY A 150 -5.31 -9.17 14.81
N GLU A 151 -6.36 -9.88 15.25
CA GLU A 151 -6.33 -10.74 16.43
C GLU A 151 -6.09 -12.23 16.11
N LEU A 152 -6.06 -12.59 14.83
CA LEU A 152 -5.80 -13.96 14.39
C LEU A 152 -4.35 -14.36 14.62
N ARG A 153 -4.13 -15.42 15.39
CA ARG A 153 -2.80 -15.99 15.61
C ARG A 153 -2.35 -16.75 14.36
N PRO A 154 -1.03 -16.78 14.04
CA PRO A 154 -0.51 -17.46 12.85
C PRO A 154 -0.97 -18.91 12.71
N LYS A 155 -1.03 -19.65 13.84
CA LYS A 155 -1.48 -21.05 13.89
C LYS A 155 -2.95 -21.25 13.51
N ASP A 156 -3.79 -20.23 13.71
CA ASP A 156 -5.24 -20.28 13.48
C ASP A 156 -5.60 -19.78 12.06
N VAL A 157 -4.62 -19.28 11.28
CA VAL A 157 -4.85 -18.78 9.92
C VAL A 157 -5.37 -19.88 9.01
N SER A 158 -4.72 -21.06 9.00
CA SER A 158 -5.08 -22.13 8.07
C SER A 158 -6.51 -22.64 8.26
N SER A 159 -7.03 -22.67 9.49
CA SER A 159 -8.39 -23.10 9.80
C SER A 159 -9.45 -22.03 9.48
N ASN A 160 -9.01 -20.79 9.26
CA ASN A 160 -9.86 -19.64 8.96
C ASN A 160 -9.78 -19.18 7.49
N LEU A 161 -8.88 -19.72 6.67
CA LEU A 161 -8.78 -19.36 5.25
C LEU A 161 -10.08 -19.52 4.45
N GLY A 162 -10.89 -20.53 4.79
CA GLY A 162 -12.14 -20.85 4.09
C GLY A 162 -13.17 -19.72 4.06
N TRP A 163 -13.09 -18.77 5.00
CA TRP A 163 -13.96 -17.60 5.00
C TRP A 163 -13.19 -16.29 4.76
N ILE A 164 -11.91 -16.21 5.16
CA ILE A 164 -11.09 -15.02 4.95
C ILE A 164 -10.92 -14.75 3.46
N VAL A 165 -10.50 -15.77 2.70
CA VAL A 165 -10.13 -15.60 1.30
C VAL A 165 -11.35 -15.25 0.44
N PRO A 166 -12.49 -15.98 0.50
CA PRO A 166 -13.68 -15.58 -0.23
C PRO A 166 -14.23 -14.22 0.22
N GLY A 167 -14.15 -13.89 1.51
CA GLY A 167 -14.59 -12.60 2.03
C GLY A 167 -13.83 -11.42 1.42
N ILE A 168 -12.50 -11.53 1.33
CA ILE A 168 -11.65 -10.50 0.70
C ILE A 168 -11.88 -10.46 -0.82
N LEU A 169 -11.91 -11.61 -1.49
CA LEU A 169 -12.07 -11.66 -2.94
C LEU A 169 -13.43 -11.12 -3.40
N ASN A 170 -14.50 -11.43 -2.68
CA ASN A 170 -15.83 -10.92 -3.03
C ASN A 170 -15.88 -9.38 -2.98
N LEU A 171 -15.15 -8.75 -2.06
CA LEU A 171 -14.99 -7.30 -2.02
C LEU A 171 -14.11 -6.79 -3.17
N MET A 172 -12.99 -7.46 -3.46
CA MET A 172 -12.07 -7.05 -4.54
C MET A 172 -12.66 -7.24 -5.95
N ASP A 173 -13.59 -8.18 -6.11
CA ASP A 173 -14.34 -8.44 -7.35
C ASP A 173 -15.53 -7.48 -7.53
N ASP A 174 -15.75 -6.53 -6.62
CA ASP A 174 -16.82 -5.55 -6.76
C ASP A 174 -16.64 -4.69 -8.03
N THR A 175 -17.74 -4.43 -8.70
CA THR A 175 -17.81 -3.65 -9.95
C THR A 175 -18.57 -2.34 -9.78
N SER A 176 -19.25 -2.16 -8.64
CA SER A 176 -20.15 -1.04 -8.35
C SER A 176 -19.47 0.11 -7.63
N ASP A 177 -18.62 -0.18 -6.63
CA ASP A 177 -17.96 0.82 -5.81
C ASP A 177 -16.47 0.51 -5.66
N LEU A 178 -15.67 1.29 -6.38
CA LEU A 178 -14.22 1.17 -6.37
C LEU A 178 -13.63 1.61 -5.02
N GLU A 179 -14.13 2.69 -4.42
CA GLU A 179 -13.49 3.29 -3.24
C GLU A 179 -14.02 2.69 -1.93
N GLY A 180 -15.35 2.62 -1.77
CA GLY A 180 -15.99 2.19 -0.52
C GLY A 180 -15.94 0.67 -0.29
N ILE A 181 -15.86 -0.14 -1.35
CA ILE A 181 -15.90 -1.61 -1.24
C ILE A 181 -14.61 -2.24 -1.75
N LYS A 182 -14.27 -2.01 -3.02
CA LYS A 182 -13.15 -2.72 -3.67
C LYS A 182 -11.79 -2.42 -3.06
N LEU A 183 -11.49 -1.14 -2.81
CA LEU A 183 -10.25 -0.75 -2.14
C LEU A 183 -10.19 -1.25 -0.69
N GLN A 184 -11.32 -1.34 0.00
CA GLN A 184 -11.34 -1.92 1.36
C GLN A 184 -10.96 -3.40 1.35
N GLY A 185 -11.36 -4.15 0.32
CA GLY A 185 -10.86 -5.51 0.09
C GLY A 185 -9.34 -5.57 -0.02
N VAL A 186 -8.72 -4.61 -0.73
CA VAL A 186 -7.25 -4.50 -0.82
C VAL A 186 -6.61 -4.16 0.52
N VAL A 187 -7.24 -3.27 1.32
CA VAL A 187 -6.76 -2.95 2.68
C VAL A 187 -6.81 -4.19 3.59
N LEU A 188 -7.90 -4.95 3.54
CA LEU A 188 -8.03 -6.22 4.28
C LEU A 188 -6.98 -7.23 3.86
N LEU A 189 -6.72 -7.39 2.56
CA LEU A 189 -5.66 -8.26 2.04
C LEU A 189 -4.29 -7.84 2.60
N ASN A 190 -3.94 -6.57 2.49
CA ASN A 190 -2.69 -6.05 3.02
C ASN A 190 -2.57 -6.26 4.54
N HIS A 191 -3.66 -6.04 5.28
CA HIS A 191 -3.69 -6.27 6.73
C HIS A 191 -3.50 -7.74 7.09
N PHE A 192 -4.22 -8.65 6.42
CA PHE A 192 -4.07 -10.09 6.57
C PHE A 192 -2.62 -10.55 6.30
N LEU A 193 -2.04 -10.10 5.19
CA LEU A 193 -0.67 -10.46 4.81
C LEU A 193 0.38 -9.92 5.78
N LYS A 194 0.16 -8.75 6.39
CA LYS A 194 1.12 -8.15 7.33
C LYS A 194 0.99 -8.67 8.77
N LYS A 195 -0.23 -8.88 9.24
CA LYS A 195 -0.50 -9.19 10.65
C LYS A 195 -0.60 -10.69 10.91
N SER A 196 -1.19 -11.43 9.99
CA SER A 196 -1.44 -12.86 10.18
C SER A 196 -0.27 -13.74 9.70
N LEU A 197 0.63 -13.18 8.89
CA LEU A 197 1.86 -13.83 8.40
C LEU A 197 3.09 -13.17 9.01
N ASP A 198 3.24 -13.26 10.35
CA ASP A 198 4.45 -12.76 11.00
C ASP A 198 5.67 -13.49 10.45
N ILE A 199 6.52 -12.73 9.76
CA ILE A 199 7.68 -13.22 9.04
C ILE A 199 8.76 -13.75 9.99
N GLN A 200 8.72 -13.34 11.27
CA GLN A 200 9.71 -13.68 12.28
C GLN A 200 9.28 -14.81 13.24
N SER A 201 8.06 -15.34 13.11
CA SER A 201 7.54 -16.38 14.01
C SER A 201 7.92 -17.80 13.55
N GLU A 202 8.33 -18.66 14.49
CA GLU A 202 8.68 -20.08 14.23
C GLU A 202 7.47 -20.94 13.83
N GLN A 203 6.24 -20.55 14.19
CA GLN A 203 5.00 -21.27 13.86
C GLN A 203 4.26 -20.63 12.68
N ARG A 204 4.99 -20.46 11.58
CA ARG A 204 4.51 -19.67 10.44
C ARG A 204 3.54 -20.43 9.54
N PHE A 205 2.55 -19.69 9.03
CA PHE A 205 1.70 -20.14 7.94
C PHE A 205 2.41 -20.06 6.58
N ASP A 206 2.48 -21.18 5.85
CA ASP A 206 3.04 -21.23 4.50
C ASP A 206 2.03 -20.72 3.45
N PHE A 207 2.07 -19.43 3.17
CA PHE A 207 1.23 -18.79 2.17
C PHE A 207 1.50 -19.29 0.74
N ALA A 208 2.74 -19.63 0.40
CA ALA A 208 3.10 -20.08 -0.95
C ALA A 208 2.37 -21.37 -1.34
N SER A 209 2.15 -22.27 -0.36
CA SER A 209 1.41 -23.52 -0.56
C SER A 209 -0.06 -23.32 -0.96
N THR A 210 -0.63 -22.13 -0.75
CA THR A 210 -2.06 -21.85 -1.00
C THR A 210 -2.38 -21.56 -2.46
N GLY A 211 -1.38 -21.15 -3.25
CA GLY A 211 -1.54 -20.72 -4.65
C GLY A 211 -2.32 -19.39 -4.83
N LEU A 212 -2.62 -18.67 -3.75
CA LEU A 212 -3.48 -17.49 -3.77
C LEU A 212 -2.89 -16.28 -4.47
N THR A 213 -1.55 -16.21 -4.58
CA THR A 213 -0.87 -15.16 -5.34
C THR A 213 -1.35 -15.07 -6.78
N THR A 214 -1.61 -16.22 -7.43
CA THR A 214 -2.09 -16.26 -8.81
C THR A 214 -3.50 -15.69 -9.00
N VAL A 215 -4.26 -15.56 -7.91
CA VAL A 215 -5.60 -14.94 -7.90
C VAL A 215 -5.50 -13.46 -7.58
N PHE A 216 -4.75 -13.09 -6.53
CA PHE A 216 -4.68 -11.70 -6.06
C PHE A 216 -3.80 -10.80 -6.94
N GLU A 217 -2.67 -11.29 -7.46
CA GLU A 217 -1.73 -10.47 -8.22
C GLU A 217 -2.36 -9.86 -9.49
N PRO A 218 -3.12 -10.61 -10.32
CA PRO A 218 -3.77 -10.03 -11.50
C PRO A 218 -4.79 -8.94 -11.14
N ILE A 219 -5.55 -9.12 -10.05
CA ILE A 219 -6.54 -8.15 -9.60
C ILE A 219 -5.85 -6.85 -9.15
N LEU A 220 -4.81 -6.95 -8.31
CA LEU A 220 -4.02 -5.81 -7.86
C LEU A 220 -3.35 -5.09 -9.04
N THR A 221 -2.79 -5.86 -9.98
CA THR A 221 -2.14 -5.31 -11.18
C THR A 221 -3.16 -4.60 -12.08
N SER A 222 -4.37 -5.15 -12.23
CA SER A 222 -5.45 -4.50 -12.95
C SER A 222 -5.85 -3.17 -12.30
N MET A 223 -5.92 -3.11 -10.96
CA MET A 223 -6.20 -1.87 -10.24
C MET A 223 -5.08 -0.83 -10.41
N TRP A 224 -3.82 -1.26 -10.53
CA TRP A 224 -2.71 -0.35 -10.80
C TRP A 224 -2.89 0.43 -12.11
N TYR A 225 -3.47 -0.20 -13.14
CA TYR A 225 -3.67 0.42 -14.45
C TYR A 225 -4.81 1.46 -14.51
N HIS A 226 -5.41 1.83 -13.36
CA HIS A 226 -6.28 3.00 -13.24
C HIS A 226 -5.47 4.30 -13.28
N PHE A 227 -5.12 4.71 -14.50
CA PHE A 227 -4.38 5.93 -14.76
C PHE A 227 -5.25 7.19 -14.70
N PRO A 228 -4.64 8.37 -14.45
CA PRO A 228 -5.39 9.62 -14.33
C PRO A 228 -6.06 10.07 -15.65
N GLN A 229 -5.70 9.47 -16.79
CA GLN A 229 -6.42 9.70 -18.06
C GLN A 229 -7.82 9.06 -18.09
N SER A 230 -8.08 8.08 -17.21
CA SER A 230 -9.35 7.32 -17.17
C SER A 230 -10.00 7.33 -15.79
N THR A 231 -9.34 7.86 -14.78
CA THR A 231 -9.79 7.90 -13.39
C THR A 231 -9.38 9.24 -12.80
N GLU A 232 -10.18 9.80 -11.89
CA GLU A 232 -9.87 11.08 -11.26
C GLU A 232 -8.52 11.00 -10.50
N PRO A 233 -7.61 11.99 -10.62
CA PRO A 233 -6.25 11.88 -10.07
C PRO A 233 -6.18 11.63 -8.57
N GLY A 234 -7.11 12.22 -7.79
CA GLY A 234 -7.20 11.96 -6.35
C GLY A 234 -7.54 10.50 -6.06
N LEU A 235 -8.48 9.92 -6.81
CA LEU A 235 -8.83 8.51 -6.72
C LEU A 235 -7.67 7.60 -7.19
N THR A 236 -6.98 7.92 -8.28
CA THR A 236 -5.78 7.19 -8.71
C THR A 236 -4.71 7.17 -7.61
N LYS A 237 -4.48 8.31 -6.93
CA LYS A 237 -3.54 8.39 -5.81
C LYS A 237 -3.92 7.44 -4.68
N LYS A 238 -5.21 7.41 -4.31
CA LYS A 238 -5.74 6.48 -3.29
C LYS A 238 -5.57 5.02 -3.71
N ILE A 239 -5.90 4.68 -4.95
CA ILE A 239 -5.74 3.32 -5.50
C ILE A 239 -4.28 2.90 -5.42
N TRP A 240 -3.36 3.68 -5.98
CA TRP A 240 -1.93 3.35 -5.96
C TRP A 240 -1.33 3.34 -4.56
N GLY A 241 -1.80 4.20 -3.66
CA GLY A 241 -1.45 4.20 -2.24
C GLY A 241 -1.87 2.93 -1.51
N THR A 242 -2.93 2.28 -1.95
CA THR A 242 -3.48 1.06 -1.34
C THR A 242 -2.94 -0.21 -1.98
N VAL A 243 -2.88 -0.24 -3.32
CA VAL A 243 -2.46 -1.39 -4.13
C VAL A 243 -0.97 -1.68 -3.99
N PHE A 244 -0.11 -0.66 -4.03
CA PHE A 244 1.34 -0.89 -3.97
C PHE A 244 1.78 -1.60 -2.67
N PRO A 245 1.38 -1.13 -1.47
CA PRO A 245 1.73 -1.85 -0.23
C PRO A 245 1.15 -3.26 -0.18
N ALA A 246 -0.05 -3.49 -0.71
CA ALA A 246 -0.68 -4.80 -0.77
C ALA A 246 0.12 -5.76 -1.68
N LEU A 247 0.50 -5.30 -2.87
CA LEU A 247 1.29 -6.08 -3.84
C LEU A 247 2.67 -6.43 -3.27
N MET A 248 3.35 -5.48 -2.64
CA MET A 248 4.64 -5.73 -1.99
C MET A 248 4.51 -6.73 -0.83
N SER A 249 3.44 -6.65 -0.05
CA SER A 249 3.17 -7.61 1.03
C SER A 249 2.85 -9.00 0.48
N LEU A 250 2.13 -9.08 -0.65
CA LEU A 250 1.83 -10.34 -1.33
C LEU A 250 3.10 -11.02 -1.82
N TYR A 251 4.00 -10.30 -2.50
CA TYR A 251 5.28 -10.85 -2.94
C TYR A 251 6.15 -11.31 -1.76
N ARG A 252 6.20 -10.55 -0.67
CA ARG A 252 6.94 -10.94 0.54
C ARG A 252 6.36 -12.19 1.20
N ALA A 253 5.04 -12.36 1.18
CA ALA A 253 4.37 -13.54 1.72
C ALA A 253 4.64 -14.80 0.87
N GLU A 254 4.49 -14.69 -0.45
CA GLU A 254 4.68 -15.78 -1.42
C GLU A 254 6.14 -16.27 -1.53
N TYR A 255 7.08 -15.32 -1.55
CA TYR A 255 8.48 -15.60 -1.84
C TYR A 255 9.39 -15.49 -0.61
N PHE A 256 8.83 -15.62 0.59
CA PHE A 256 9.60 -15.51 1.82
C PHE A 256 10.80 -16.44 1.87
N SER A 257 10.61 -17.72 1.54
CA SER A 257 11.67 -18.73 1.49
C SER A 257 12.52 -18.65 0.21
N ARG A 258 12.15 -17.79 -0.74
CA ARG A 258 12.76 -17.67 -2.07
C ARG A 258 13.07 -16.20 -2.40
N PRO A 259 14.07 -15.57 -1.73
CA PRO A 259 14.38 -14.16 -1.92
C PRO A 259 14.69 -13.77 -3.37
N GLU A 260 15.23 -14.68 -4.18
CA GLU A 260 15.50 -14.40 -5.59
C GLU A 260 14.21 -14.19 -6.41
N LEU A 261 13.15 -14.97 -6.16
CA LEU A 261 11.85 -14.80 -6.83
C LEU A 261 11.12 -13.55 -6.36
N LEU A 262 11.31 -13.17 -5.09
CA LEU A 262 10.86 -11.86 -4.59
C LEU A 262 11.50 -10.74 -5.40
N ARG A 263 12.84 -10.77 -5.54
CA ARG A 263 13.56 -9.76 -6.30
C ARG A 263 13.16 -9.77 -7.77
N GLU A 264 12.96 -10.94 -8.38
CA GLU A 264 12.49 -11.05 -9.76
C GLU A 264 11.11 -10.38 -9.95
N SER A 265 10.16 -10.66 -9.05
CA SER A 265 8.81 -10.09 -9.13
C SER A 265 8.81 -8.57 -8.92
N VAL A 266 9.60 -8.08 -7.96
CA VAL A 266 9.79 -6.63 -7.74
C VAL A 266 10.53 -5.98 -8.90
N SER A 267 11.53 -6.66 -9.47
CA SER A 267 12.28 -6.23 -10.64
C SER A 267 11.37 -6.06 -11.86
N ARG A 268 10.50 -7.03 -12.11
CA ARG A 268 9.49 -6.98 -13.18
C ARG A 268 8.54 -5.81 -12.99
N PHE A 269 7.96 -5.65 -11.80
CA PHE A 269 7.06 -4.53 -11.52
C PHE A 269 7.76 -3.16 -11.66
N LEU A 270 8.99 -3.03 -11.16
CA LEU A 270 9.79 -1.81 -11.32
C LEU A 270 10.06 -1.49 -12.79
N GLY A 271 10.59 -2.46 -13.55
CA GLY A 271 11.00 -2.26 -14.93
C GLY A 271 9.82 -2.05 -15.87
N GLU A 272 8.87 -2.99 -15.88
CA GLU A 272 7.78 -3.04 -16.85
C GLU A 272 6.63 -2.11 -16.46
N THR A 273 6.29 -2.02 -15.17
CA THR A 273 5.12 -1.25 -14.74
C THR A 273 5.50 0.18 -14.39
N LEU A 274 6.45 0.40 -13.48
CA LEU A 274 6.78 1.75 -13.01
C LEU A 274 7.57 2.56 -14.05
N LEU A 275 8.72 2.04 -14.49
CA LEU A 275 9.65 2.77 -15.35
C LEU A 275 9.20 2.82 -16.80
N GLN A 276 8.66 1.72 -17.35
CA GLN A 276 8.27 1.67 -18.75
C GLN A 276 6.90 2.27 -19.04
N VAL A 277 5.94 2.15 -18.10
CA VAL A 277 4.56 2.59 -18.36
C VAL A 277 4.16 3.77 -17.48
N THR A 278 4.34 3.67 -16.17
CA THR A 278 3.72 4.61 -15.22
C THR A 278 4.35 6.00 -15.29
N VAL A 279 5.66 6.12 -15.04
CA VAL A 279 6.36 7.41 -14.99
C VAL A 279 6.21 8.22 -16.30
N PRO A 280 6.46 7.63 -17.49
CA PRO A 280 6.30 8.37 -18.75
C PRO A 280 4.91 8.98 -18.95
N ARG A 281 3.85 8.30 -18.47
CA ARG A 281 2.45 8.72 -18.69
C ARG A 281 1.94 9.81 -17.75
N ILE A 282 2.59 10.00 -16.60
CA ILE A 282 2.11 10.95 -15.57
C ILE A 282 3.05 12.12 -15.32
N SER A 283 4.31 12.00 -15.76
CA SER A 283 5.41 12.90 -15.39
C SER A 283 5.14 14.39 -15.61
N ALA A 284 4.52 14.76 -16.72
CA ALA A 284 4.29 16.16 -17.08
C ALA A 284 3.07 16.77 -16.38
N ASP A 285 1.98 15.99 -16.28
CA ASP A 285 0.65 16.54 -15.97
C ASP A 285 0.26 16.34 -14.50
N TYR A 286 0.89 15.40 -13.79
CA TYR A 286 0.48 14.99 -12.44
C TYR A 286 1.67 14.92 -11.49
N MET A 287 2.14 16.09 -11.03
CA MET A 287 3.32 16.24 -10.17
C MET A 287 3.25 15.37 -8.90
N ASP A 288 2.15 15.46 -8.15
CA ASP A 288 1.95 14.69 -6.92
C ASP A 288 2.03 13.17 -7.15
N LEU A 289 1.36 12.67 -8.19
CA LEU A 289 1.40 11.25 -8.55
C LEU A 289 2.81 10.82 -8.99
N THR A 290 3.54 11.72 -9.65
CA THR A 290 4.90 11.50 -10.11
C THR A 290 5.87 11.36 -8.94
N ILE A 291 5.82 12.29 -7.98
CA ILE A 291 6.60 12.24 -6.72
C ILE A 291 6.33 10.91 -6.00
N ASP A 292 5.05 10.59 -5.83
CA ASP A 292 4.60 9.35 -5.22
C ASP A 292 5.16 8.11 -5.93
N THR A 293 5.13 8.09 -7.25
CA THR A 293 5.65 6.98 -8.07
C THR A 293 7.17 6.86 -7.96
N VAL A 294 7.90 7.98 -7.96
CA VAL A 294 9.35 8.00 -7.76
C VAL A 294 9.72 7.47 -6.36
N ASN A 295 8.97 7.82 -5.32
CA ASN A 295 9.18 7.26 -3.98
C ASN A 295 8.96 5.73 -3.95
N ARG A 296 7.99 5.22 -4.71
CA ARG A 296 7.76 3.78 -4.88
C ARG A 296 8.89 3.09 -5.64
N VAL A 297 9.48 3.75 -6.65
CA VAL A 297 10.72 3.29 -7.29
C VAL A 297 11.83 3.12 -6.24
N GLY A 298 12.04 4.12 -5.37
CA GLY A 298 13.00 4.02 -4.25
C GLY A 298 12.74 2.80 -3.35
N SER A 299 11.48 2.57 -2.98
CA SER A 299 11.06 1.41 -2.18
C SER A 299 11.36 0.06 -2.88
N CYS A 300 11.22 0.00 -4.21
CA CYS A 300 11.61 -1.18 -4.98
C CYS A 300 13.14 -1.38 -4.95
N LEU A 301 13.93 -0.30 -5.06
CA LEU A 301 15.39 -0.38 -4.95
C LEU A 301 15.86 -0.89 -3.58
N ASP A 302 15.17 -0.51 -2.49
CA ASP A 302 15.46 -1.04 -1.15
C ASP A 302 15.33 -2.56 -1.09
N VAL A 303 14.31 -3.12 -1.75
CA VAL A 303 14.09 -4.58 -1.81
C VAL A 303 15.09 -5.28 -2.72
N LEU A 304 15.48 -4.65 -3.84
CA LEU A 304 16.43 -5.22 -4.78
C LEU A 304 17.88 -5.17 -4.29
N GLY A 305 18.26 -4.16 -3.49
CA GLY A 305 19.64 -3.95 -3.05
C GLY A 305 20.59 -3.83 -4.24
N GLU A 306 21.70 -4.57 -4.23
CA GLU A 306 22.69 -4.57 -5.32
C GLU A 306 22.12 -5.02 -6.67
N LYS A 307 21.05 -5.84 -6.69
CA LYS A 307 20.38 -6.28 -7.92
C LYS A 307 19.64 -5.15 -8.65
N SER A 308 19.51 -3.98 -8.02
CA SER A 308 19.00 -2.77 -8.68
C SER A 308 19.81 -2.35 -9.91
N VAL A 309 21.08 -2.78 -10.02
CA VAL A 309 21.96 -2.48 -11.15
C VAL A 309 21.34 -2.78 -12.51
N ILE A 310 20.50 -3.81 -12.61
CA ILE A 310 19.84 -4.24 -13.85
C ILE A 310 18.93 -3.12 -14.40
N HIS A 311 18.40 -2.28 -13.50
CA HIS A 311 17.51 -1.17 -13.83
C HIS A 311 18.23 0.16 -13.96
N MET A 312 19.53 0.26 -13.65
CA MET A 312 20.26 1.53 -13.59
C MET A 312 20.15 2.32 -14.90
N GLN A 313 20.44 1.68 -16.03
CA GLN A 313 20.34 2.33 -17.34
C GLN A 313 18.91 2.82 -17.64
N ARG A 314 17.91 2.01 -17.30
CA ARG A 314 16.49 2.37 -17.52
C ARG A 314 16.05 3.51 -16.62
N ILE A 315 16.46 3.52 -15.35
CA ILE A 315 16.16 4.61 -14.42
C ILE A 315 16.80 5.90 -14.91
N LEU A 316 18.08 5.87 -15.30
CA LEU A 316 18.78 7.05 -15.83
C LEU A 316 18.09 7.60 -17.08
N TYR A 317 17.71 6.72 -18.00
CA TYR A 317 16.97 7.13 -19.20
C TYR A 317 15.60 7.74 -18.84
N VAL A 318 14.80 7.05 -18.03
CA VAL A 318 13.43 7.49 -17.71
C VAL A 318 13.45 8.78 -16.90
N PHE A 319 14.34 8.89 -15.91
CA PHE A 319 14.44 10.09 -15.08
C PHE A 319 15.06 11.24 -15.86
N GLY A 320 16.11 10.99 -16.63
CA GLY A 320 16.72 11.97 -17.51
C GLY A 320 15.70 12.57 -18.48
N GLU A 321 15.06 11.72 -19.28
CA GLU A 321 14.15 12.15 -20.35
C GLU A 321 12.84 12.73 -19.81
N TYR A 322 12.12 11.98 -18.95
CA TYR A 322 10.75 12.31 -18.59
C TYR A 322 10.63 13.23 -17.36
N LEU A 323 11.67 13.31 -16.52
CA LEU A 323 11.62 14.11 -15.28
C LEU A 323 12.57 15.31 -15.34
N ILE A 324 13.87 15.07 -15.57
CA ILE A 324 14.95 16.05 -15.39
C ILE A 324 15.06 17.00 -16.59
N CYS A 325 15.00 16.48 -17.81
CA CYS A 325 15.10 17.28 -19.05
C CYS A 325 13.72 17.69 -19.61
N ASN A 326 12.64 17.25 -18.97
CA ASN A 326 11.29 17.50 -19.46
C ASN A 326 10.87 18.96 -19.26
N VAL A 327 10.75 19.69 -20.37
CA VAL A 327 10.38 21.12 -20.42
C VAL A 327 8.95 21.41 -19.99
N PHE A 328 8.06 20.40 -19.97
CA PHE A 328 6.67 20.58 -19.54
C PHE A 328 6.52 20.64 -18.03
N ILE A 329 7.50 20.15 -17.28
CA ILE A 329 7.56 20.35 -15.83
C ILE A 329 8.06 21.79 -15.60
N THR A 330 7.20 22.67 -15.11
CA THR A 330 7.55 24.09 -14.94
C THR A 330 8.15 24.41 -13.57
N ASP A 331 7.89 23.57 -12.57
CA ASP A 331 8.48 23.64 -11.24
C ASP A 331 9.05 22.27 -10.85
N PHE A 332 10.38 22.13 -10.92
CA PHE A 332 11.06 20.87 -10.62
C PHE A 332 11.35 20.71 -9.12
N ARG A 333 11.26 21.79 -8.33
CA ARG A 333 11.68 21.81 -6.92
C ARG A 333 10.95 20.79 -6.04
N PRO A 334 9.63 20.55 -6.20
CA PRO A 334 8.92 19.52 -5.43
C PRO A 334 9.38 18.09 -5.74
N LEU A 335 9.84 17.84 -6.98
CA LEU A 335 10.25 16.52 -7.46
C LEU A 335 11.71 16.19 -7.14
N LEU A 336 12.55 17.23 -7.03
CA LEU A 336 13.99 17.11 -6.79
C LEU A 336 14.36 16.16 -5.64
N PRO A 337 13.77 16.26 -4.42
CA PRO A 337 14.16 15.39 -3.31
C PRO A 337 13.94 13.91 -3.59
N SER A 338 12.82 13.56 -4.23
CA SER A 338 12.49 12.17 -4.57
C SER A 338 13.41 11.61 -5.65
N VAL A 339 13.71 12.40 -6.69
CA VAL A 339 14.64 11.99 -7.75
C VAL A 339 16.06 11.81 -7.20
N LEU A 340 16.53 12.75 -6.38
CA LEU A 340 17.84 12.66 -5.73
C LEU A 340 17.94 11.44 -4.81
N ALA A 341 16.92 11.15 -4.01
CA ALA A 341 16.91 9.99 -3.12
C ALA A 341 17.08 8.67 -3.90
N VAL A 342 16.38 8.53 -5.03
CA VAL A 342 16.50 7.34 -5.89
C VAL A 342 17.88 7.24 -6.53
N LEU A 343 18.39 8.32 -7.13
CA LEU A 343 19.72 8.32 -7.76
C LEU A 343 20.83 8.07 -6.74
N THR A 344 20.74 8.68 -5.56
CA THR A 344 21.69 8.44 -4.46
C THR A 344 21.62 6.99 -4.02
N GLY A 345 20.42 6.44 -3.80
CA GLY A 345 20.22 5.05 -3.44
C GLY A 345 20.77 4.06 -4.48
N LEU A 346 20.72 4.40 -5.78
CA LEU A 346 21.36 3.60 -6.83
C LEU A 346 22.88 3.57 -6.68
N VAL A 347 23.51 4.73 -6.48
CA VAL A 347 24.96 4.85 -6.31
C VAL A 347 25.43 4.16 -5.02
N GLU A 348 24.63 4.23 -3.96
CA GLU A 348 24.93 3.60 -2.68
C GLU A 348 24.84 2.07 -2.76
N LYS A 349 23.79 1.54 -3.38
CA LYS A 349 23.50 0.09 -3.43
C LYS A 349 24.24 -0.66 -4.54
N CYS A 350 24.57 -0.01 -5.65
CA CYS A 350 25.19 -0.72 -6.77
C CYS A 350 26.70 -0.89 -6.58
N ALA A 351 27.24 -1.97 -7.15
CA ALA A 351 28.67 -2.22 -7.19
C ALA A 351 29.44 -1.07 -7.86
N ARG A 352 30.63 -0.77 -7.34
CA ARG A 352 31.46 0.37 -7.76
C ARG A 352 31.70 0.41 -9.27
N ASP A 353 32.04 -0.72 -9.88
CA ASP A 353 32.35 -0.81 -11.32
C ASP A 353 31.18 -0.37 -12.19
N ARG A 354 29.95 -0.59 -11.72
CA ARG A 354 28.72 -0.22 -12.42
C ARG A 354 28.44 1.26 -12.26
N VAL A 355 28.69 1.82 -11.08
CA VAL A 355 28.67 3.27 -10.87
C VAL A 355 29.69 3.95 -11.78
N ILE A 356 30.92 3.43 -11.88
CA ILE A 356 31.96 3.94 -12.78
C ILE A 356 31.49 3.92 -14.24
N ALA A 357 30.91 2.80 -14.70
CA ALA A 357 30.42 2.68 -16.08
C ALA A 357 29.32 3.69 -16.44
N HIS A 358 28.53 4.12 -15.46
CA HIS A 358 27.46 5.11 -15.66
C HIS A 358 27.78 6.49 -15.07
N LYS A 359 29.04 6.76 -14.65
CA LYS A 359 29.42 7.96 -13.90
C LYS A 359 29.03 9.25 -14.60
N TYR A 360 29.22 9.31 -15.93
CA TYR A 360 28.87 10.51 -16.71
C TYR A 360 27.37 10.73 -16.84
N ASN A 361 26.57 9.66 -16.94
CA ASN A 361 25.10 9.79 -16.98
C ASN A 361 24.56 10.27 -15.63
N LEU A 362 25.07 9.70 -14.53
CA LEU A 362 24.72 10.10 -13.17
C LEU A 362 25.12 11.55 -12.88
N LEU A 363 26.33 11.94 -13.29
CA LEU A 363 26.83 13.31 -13.16
C LEU A 363 26.00 14.29 -13.99
N THR A 364 25.70 13.97 -15.24
CA THR A 364 24.86 14.80 -16.10
C THR A 364 23.48 15.00 -15.48
N CYS A 365 22.85 13.94 -14.95
CA CYS A 365 21.59 14.08 -14.23
C CYS A 365 21.73 15.07 -13.04
N ALA A 366 22.77 14.93 -12.23
CA ALA A 366 23.01 15.81 -11.08
C ALA A 366 23.20 17.27 -11.49
N LEU A 367 24.04 17.53 -12.50
CA LEU A 367 24.34 18.89 -12.98
C LEU A 367 23.13 19.54 -13.63
N VAL A 368 22.40 18.83 -14.50
CA VAL A 368 21.20 19.38 -15.14
C VAL A 368 20.12 19.69 -14.11
N MET A 369 19.96 18.86 -13.07
CA MET A 369 19.06 19.19 -11.95
C MET A 369 19.50 20.45 -11.21
N CYS A 370 20.80 20.65 -10.94
CA CYS A 370 21.31 21.91 -10.37
C CYS A 370 20.96 23.10 -11.26
N GLU A 371 21.33 23.04 -12.54
CA GLU A 371 21.16 24.10 -13.52
C GLU A 371 19.68 24.50 -13.65
N ARG A 372 18.80 23.49 -13.66
CA ARG A 372 17.36 23.70 -13.72
C ARG A 372 16.82 24.39 -12.46
N CYS A 373 17.18 23.91 -11.28
CA CYS A 373 16.75 24.54 -10.03
C CYS A 373 17.30 25.96 -9.86
N TYR A 374 18.52 26.22 -10.36
CA TYR A 374 19.13 27.55 -10.37
C TYR A 374 18.42 28.48 -11.35
N ALA A 375 18.09 28.02 -12.57
CA ALA A 375 17.34 28.81 -13.54
C ALA A 375 15.90 29.12 -13.11
N GLU A 376 15.28 28.25 -12.31
CA GLU A 376 13.94 28.42 -11.73
C GLU A 376 13.94 29.32 -10.47
N GLU A 377 15.04 29.99 -10.11
CA GLU A 377 15.16 30.86 -8.93
C GLU A 377 14.25 32.10 -8.97
N ASN A 378 12.99 31.88 -8.59
CA ASN A 378 12.09 32.90 -8.09
C ASN A 378 11.93 32.72 -6.56
N SER A 379 12.78 33.41 -5.81
CA SER A 379 12.59 34.00 -4.47
C SER A 379 12.11 33.16 -3.25
N GLN A 380 11.84 31.85 -3.32
CA GLN A 380 11.28 31.11 -2.18
C GLN A 380 12.24 30.19 -1.40
N ASP A 381 13.31 29.68 -2.02
CA ASP A 381 14.40 28.96 -1.31
C ASP A 381 15.71 29.09 -2.14
N PRO A 382 16.60 30.04 -1.79
CA PRO A 382 17.76 30.40 -2.61
C PRO A 382 18.89 29.34 -2.60
N LYS A 383 18.66 28.15 -2.05
CA LYS A 383 19.69 27.09 -1.92
C LYS A 383 19.20 25.70 -2.31
N VAL A 384 18.07 25.58 -3.02
CA VAL A 384 17.54 24.27 -3.46
C VAL A 384 18.55 23.53 -4.34
N HIS A 385 19.27 24.24 -5.21
CA HIS A 385 20.31 23.68 -6.08
C HIS A 385 21.48 23.06 -5.28
N GLN A 386 21.73 23.50 -4.03
CA GLN A 386 22.74 22.90 -3.14
C GLN A 386 22.39 21.47 -2.71
N LYS A 387 21.11 21.08 -2.79
CA LYS A 387 20.65 19.72 -2.44
C LYS A 387 21.18 18.65 -3.38
N CYS A 388 21.69 19.02 -4.56
CA CYS A 388 22.33 18.12 -5.50
C CYS A 388 23.80 17.80 -5.16
N LEU A 389 24.47 18.63 -4.36
CA LEU A 389 25.89 18.46 -4.00
C LEU A 389 26.21 17.11 -3.34
N PRO A 390 25.37 16.56 -2.42
CA PRO A 390 25.60 15.24 -1.85
C PRO A 390 25.74 14.13 -2.89
N LEU A 391 24.91 14.13 -3.94
CA LEU A 391 25.01 13.15 -5.03
C LEU A 391 26.34 13.30 -5.77
N ILE A 392 26.77 14.54 -6.06
CA ILE A 392 28.05 14.80 -6.72
C ILE A 392 29.22 14.35 -5.85
N ARG A 393 29.17 14.57 -4.53
CA ARG A 393 30.19 14.09 -3.59
C ARG A 393 30.27 12.57 -3.56
N ILE A 394 29.13 11.88 -3.44
CA ILE A 394 29.09 10.41 -3.44
C ILE A 394 29.59 9.86 -4.79
N LEU A 395 29.31 10.53 -5.91
CA LEU A 395 29.85 10.18 -7.22
C LEU A 395 31.36 10.44 -7.31
N LYS A 396 31.89 11.47 -6.66
CA LYS A 396 33.35 11.67 -6.57
C LYS A 396 34.01 10.51 -5.83
N ASP A 397 33.42 10.07 -4.72
CA ASP A 397 33.98 9.01 -3.90
C ASP A 397 33.86 7.62 -4.57
N LYS A 398 32.69 7.31 -5.15
CA LYS A 398 32.42 5.98 -5.73
C LYS A 398 32.70 5.87 -7.23
N GLY A 399 32.69 6.97 -7.97
CA GLY A 399 32.78 7.03 -9.44
C GLY A 399 34.16 6.78 -10.04
N GLY A 400 35.12 6.31 -9.25
CA GLY A 400 36.50 6.03 -9.69
C GLY A 400 37.39 7.27 -9.66
N GLU A 401 38.59 7.16 -10.23
CA GLU A 401 39.48 8.32 -10.38
C GLU A 401 38.91 9.29 -11.43
N TRP A 402 38.82 10.55 -11.03
CA TRP A 402 38.42 11.65 -11.88
C TRP A 402 39.66 12.25 -12.50
N THR A 403 39.64 12.48 -13.81
CA THR A 403 40.75 13.19 -14.45
C THR A 403 40.76 14.65 -13.98
N GLU A 404 41.92 15.30 -14.09
CA GLU A 404 42.05 16.72 -13.75
C GLU A 404 41.09 17.59 -14.60
N ASP A 405 40.91 17.23 -15.87
CA ASP A 405 39.99 17.90 -16.79
C ASP A 405 38.53 17.71 -16.38
N GLU A 406 38.13 16.49 -15.99
CA GLU A 406 36.80 16.21 -15.49
C GLU A 406 36.51 16.99 -14.20
N SER A 407 37.48 17.01 -13.28
CA SER A 407 37.37 17.74 -12.02
C SER A 407 37.26 19.25 -12.25
N ARG A 408 38.04 19.79 -13.19
CA ARG A 408 37.97 21.20 -13.60
C ARG A 408 36.63 21.54 -14.24
N LEU A 409 36.10 20.67 -15.12
CA LEU A 409 34.81 20.89 -15.78
C LEU A 409 33.65 20.94 -14.76
N VAL A 410 33.61 19.97 -13.84
CA VAL A 410 32.59 19.94 -12.79
C VAL A 410 32.69 21.17 -11.90
N THR A 411 33.91 21.52 -11.45
CA THR A 411 34.13 22.69 -10.60
C THR A 411 33.75 23.97 -11.31
N SER A 412 34.14 24.13 -12.58
CA SER A 412 33.79 25.31 -13.40
C SER A 412 32.28 25.47 -13.58
N ARG A 413 31.55 24.37 -13.83
CA ARG A 413 30.07 24.42 -13.92
C ARG A 413 29.43 24.79 -12.59
N LEU A 414 29.91 24.21 -11.48
CA LEU A 414 29.38 24.55 -10.16
C LEU A 414 29.66 26.00 -9.77
N MET A 415 30.87 26.49 -10.03
CA MET A 415 31.22 27.89 -9.79
C MET A 415 30.36 28.86 -10.61
N SER A 416 29.92 28.47 -11.82
CA SER A 416 28.99 29.28 -12.61
C SER A 416 27.58 29.39 -12.01
N MET A 417 27.28 28.57 -11.00
CA MET A 417 26.03 28.59 -10.22
C MET A 417 26.27 29.00 -8.75
N ASP A 418 27.41 29.65 -8.46
CA ASP A 418 27.83 30.03 -7.11
C ASP A 418 27.91 28.85 -6.11
N LEU A 419 28.31 27.67 -6.60
CA LEU A 419 28.46 26.45 -5.81
C LEU A 419 29.92 26.02 -5.64
N GLU A 420 30.26 25.59 -4.42
CA GLU A 420 31.54 24.98 -4.06
C GLU A 420 31.33 23.55 -3.54
N LEU A 421 32.21 22.63 -3.94
CA LEU A 421 32.09 21.18 -3.69
C LEU A 421 32.68 20.74 -2.36
#